data_AF-X1TZT0-F1
#
_entry.id   AF-X1TZT0-F1
#
_cell.length_a   1.000
_cell.length_b   1.000
_cell.length_c   1.000
_cell.angle_alpha   90.00
_cell.angle_beta   90.00
_cell.angle_gamma   90.00
#
_symmetry.space_group_name_H-M   'P 1'
#
loop_
_entity.id
_entity.type
_entity.pdbx_description
1 polymer ?
#
loop_
_entity_poly.entity_id
_entity_poly.type
_entity_poly.pdbx_seq_one_letter_code
_entity_poly.pdbx_strand_id
1 'polypeptide(L)'
;EICDGLKQKKFEEYLTYIEGKLSRYVKENVDDEIFKRNFASRNFKFGEQRTKYILWKLCKPTGETILDIKEIETEHIMPQTLSEQWINNLQNQTGKDKNQAIVLHEEMLNKIGNLTIIKEAWNRSMSNRIFAQKKIDYVKSDFPITKKLKDKEKWVFDDIESRSKNFSEEAVKIWKWEGKPLIELIIEKIKIG
;
A
#
# COMPACT_ATOMS: atom_id res chain seq x y z
N GLU A 1 -18.11 16.21 12.53
CA GLU A 1 -19.06 15.21 13.09
C GLU A 1 -18.46 14.31 14.17
N ILE A 2 -17.51 13.39 13.88
CA ILE A 2 -16.91 12.55 14.94
C ILE A 2 -16.23 13.41 16.01
N CYS A 3 -15.37 14.35 15.61
CA CYS A 3 -14.69 15.26 16.54
C CYS A 3 -15.64 16.15 17.35
N ASP A 4 -16.79 16.51 16.79
CA ASP A 4 -17.78 17.35 17.49
C ASP A 4 -18.55 16.55 18.53
N GLY A 5 -18.89 15.30 18.23
CA GLY A 5 -19.50 14.41 19.21
C GLY A 5 -18.55 14.01 20.35
N LEU A 6 -17.23 13.95 20.09
CA LEU A 6 -16.23 13.69 21.13
C LEU A 6 -16.20 14.78 22.21
N LYS A 7 -16.47 16.04 21.86
CA LYS A 7 -16.53 17.16 22.82
C LYS A 7 -17.60 16.97 23.91
N GLN A 8 -18.57 16.08 23.69
CA GLN A 8 -19.68 15.78 24.61
C GLN A 8 -19.49 14.44 25.33
N LYS A 9 -18.34 13.79 25.18
CA LYS A 9 -18.03 12.48 25.78
C LYS A 9 -16.95 12.62 26.84
N LYS A 10 -16.94 11.70 27.81
CA LYS A 10 -15.79 11.54 28.69
C LYS A 10 -14.68 10.79 27.96
N PHE A 11 -13.43 10.99 28.36
CA PHE A 11 -12.27 10.39 27.71
C PHE A 11 -12.38 8.85 27.62
N GLU A 12 -12.93 8.22 28.66
CA GLU A 12 -13.12 6.76 28.73
C GLU A 12 -14.12 6.25 27.67
N GLU A 13 -14.99 7.11 27.15
CA GLU A 13 -16.00 6.77 26.15
C GLU A 13 -15.51 7.03 24.71
N TYR A 14 -14.37 7.70 24.53
CA TYR A 14 -13.90 8.14 23.21
C TYR A 14 -13.70 6.98 22.25
N LEU A 15 -13.04 5.91 22.72
CA LEU A 15 -12.72 4.76 21.87
C LEU A 15 -14.01 4.07 21.39
N THR A 16 -14.93 3.75 22.31
CA THR A 16 -16.22 3.14 21.98
C THR A 16 -17.05 4.03 21.06
N TYR A 17 -17.03 5.34 21.28
CA TYR A 17 -17.76 6.29 20.43
C TYR A 17 -17.20 6.37 19.00
N ILE A 18 -15.87 6.50 18.86
CA ILE A 18 -15.18 6.52 17.57
C ILE A 18 -15.44 5.20 16.84
N GLU A 19 -15.26 4.08 17.53
CA GLU A 19 -15.48 2.76 16.95
C GLU A 19 -16.93 2.58 16.49
N GLY A 20 -17.92 2.93 17.31
CA GLY A 20 -19.33 2.83 16.94
C GLY A 20 -19.69 3.69 15.73
N LYS A 21 -19.17 4.92 15.66
CA LYS A 21 -19.38 5.81 14.51
C LYS A 21 -18.73 5.27 13.24
N LEU A 22 -17.47 4.83 13.31
CA LEU A 22 -16.76 4.27 12.15
C LEU A 22 -17.37 2.95 11.69
N SER A 23 -17.76 2.08 12.62
CA SER A 23 -18.42 0.80 12.34
C SER A 23 -19.72 0.99 11.57
N ARG A 24 -20.55 1.95 12.02
CA ARG A 24 -21.78 2.33 11.34
C ARG A 24 -21.49 2.87 9.94
N TYR A 25 -20.52 3.78 9.82
CA TYR A 25 -20.12 4.35 8.53
C TYR A 25 -19.69 3.27 7.54
N VAL A 26 -18.84 2.33 7.96
CA VAL A 26 -18.40 1.19 7.13
C VAL A 26 -19.61 0.33 6.73
N LYS A 27 -20.45 -0.08 7.69
CA LYS A 27 -21.63 -0.91 7.42
C LYS A 27 -22.60 -0.27 6.44
N GLU A 28 -22.78 1.04 6.51
CA GLU A 28 -23.75 1.77 5.69
C GLU A 28 -23.21 2.17 4.31
N ASN A 29 -21.88 2.25 4.12
CA ASN A 29 -21.31 2.89 2.93
C ASN A 29 -20.23 2.07 2.21
N VAL A 30 -19.81 0.93 2.75
CA VAL A 30 -18.66 0.19 2.22
C VAL A 30 -18.97 -1.31 2.17
N ASP A 31 -19.32 -1.79 0.97
CA ASP A 31 -19.21 -3.21 0.66
C ASP A 31 -17.79 -3.57 0.16
N ASP A 32 -17.51 -4.86 0.12
CA ASP A 32 -16.21 -5.41 -0.29
C ASP A 32 -15.82 -5.03 -1.73
N GLU A 33 -16.77 -4.89 -2.65
CA GLU A 33 -16.50 -4.51 -4.04
C GLU A 33 -16.14 -3.03 -4.15
N ILE A 34 -16.87 -2.16 -3.45
CA ILE A 34 -16.57 -0.73 -3.35
C ILE A 34 -15.19 -0.54 -2.72
N PHE A 35 -14.89 -1.27 -1.63
CA PHE A 35 -13.58 -1.23 -0.99
C PHE A 35 -12.47 -1.65 -1.96
N LYS A 36 -12.61 -2.80 -2.63
CA LYS A 36 -11.61 -3.30 -3.59
C LYS A 36 -11.36 -2.31 -4.72
N ARG A 37 -12.42 -1.77 -5.32
CA ARG A 37 -12.32 -0.80 -6.42
C ARG A 37 -11.62 0.47 -5.96
N ASN A 38 -12.00 1.02 -4.81
CA ASN A 38 -11.39 2.23 -4.27
C ASN A 38 -9.94 2.01 -3.85
N PHE A 39 -9.62 0.85 -3.28
CA PHE A 39 -8.26 0.51 -2.88
C PHE A 39 -7.32 0.39 -4.09
N ALA A 40 -7.78 -0.25 -5.17
CA ALA A 40 -6.98 -0.42 -6.38
C ALA A 40 -6.76 0.89 -7.14
N SER A 41 -7.75 1.80 -7.15
CA SER A 41 -7.72 3.01 -7.99
C SER A 41 -7.18 4.26 -7.29
N ARG A 42 -7.21 4.33 -5.95
CA ARG A 42 -6.76 5.51 -5.23
C ARG A 42 -5.24 5.72 -5.31
N ASN A 43 -4.82 6.95 -5.04
CA ASN A 43 -3.41 7.26 -4.84
C ASN A 43 -2.99 7.03 -3.37
N PHE A 44 -1.74 6.62 -3.20
CA PHE A 44 -1.09 6.39 -1.92
C PHE A 44 0.16 7.26 -1.85
N LYS A 45 0.33 7.97 -0.72
CA LYS A 45 1.42 8.94 -0.58
C LYS A 45 2.72 8.23 -0.21
N PHE A 46 3.78 8.49 -0.95
CA PHE A 46 5.13 8.06 -0.63
C PHE A 46 5.59 8.61 0.73
N GLY A 47 6.31 7.80 1.51
CA GLY A 47 6.84 8.14 2.83
C GLY A 47 5.79 8.23 3.94
N GLU A 48 4.49 8.23 3.62
CA GLU A 48 3.43 8.32 4.61
C GLU A 48 3.34 7.02 5.44
N GLN A 49 3.25 7.18 6.77
CA GLN A 49 3.14 6.05 7.71
C GLN A 49 2.00 5.09 7.33
N ARG A 50 0.86 5.61 6.86
CA ARG A 50 -0.27 4.80 6.42
C ARG A 50 0.08 3.91 5.23
N THR A 51 0.78 4.45 4.22
CA THR A 51 1.22 3.69 3.05
C THR A 51 2.23 2.62 3.42
N LYS A 52 3.22 2.96 4.28
CA LYS A 52 4.18 1.99 4.84
C LYS A 52 3.46 0.85 5.54
N TYR A 53 2.48 1.15 6.40
CA TYR A 53 1.69 0.15 7.12
C TYR A 53 0.92 -0.76 6.16
N ILE A 54 0.26 -0.20 5.15
CA ILE A 54 -0.52 -0.97 4.17
C ILE A 54 0.39 -1.94 3.42
N LEU A 55 1.53 -1.48 2.90
CA LEU A 55 2.50 -2.32 2.20
C LEU A 55 3.13 -3.37 3.12
N TRP A 56 3.41 -3.02 4.37
CA TRP A 56 3.90 -3.95 5.38
C TRP A 56 2.86 -5.04 5.67
N LYS A 57 1.58 -4.71 5.84
CA LYS A 57 0.51 -5.71 6.01
C LYS A 57 0.36 -6.62 4.78
N LEU A 58 0.42 -6.05 3.57
CA LEU A 58 0.41 -6.80 2.31
C LEU A 58 1.64 -7.71 2.14
N CYS A 59 2.75 -7.38 2.81
CA CYS A 59 3.95 -8.21 2.88
C CYS A 59 3.72 -9.53 3.65
N LYS A 60 2.66 -9.61 4.47
CA LYS A 60 2.34 -10.74 5.36
C LYS A 60 3.52 -11.10 6.27
N PRO A 61 3.94 -10.17 7.16
CA PRO A 61 5.11 -10.33 7.98
C PRO A 61 4.93 -11.51 8.94
N THR A 62 5.91 -12.41 8.97
CA THR A 62 6.08 -13.45 9.98
C THR A 62 6.92 -12.90 11.14
N GLY A 63 6.98 -13.60 12.29
CA GLY A 63 7.65 -13.12 13.51
C GLY A 63 9.07 -12.57 13.32
N GLU A 64 9.83 -13.09 12.35
CA GLU A 64 11.19 -12.65 12.00
C GLU A 64 11.25 -11.38 11.15
N THR A 65 10.10 -10.90 10.65
CA THR A 65 9.95 -9.73 9.77
C THR A 65 9.13 -8.60 10.40
N ILE A 66 8.93 -8.66 11.72
CA ILE A 66 8.37 -7.55 12.50
C ILE A 66 9.46 -6.47 12.59
N LEU A 67 9.62 -5.73 11.49
CA LEU A 67 10.44 -4.54 11.45
C LEU A 67 9.64 -3.35 11.96
N ASP A 68 10.30 -2.45 12.69
CA ASP A 68 9.71 -1.16 13.01
C ASP A 68 9.37 -0.45 11.69
N ILE A 69 8.15 0.09 11.59
CA ILE A 69 7.71 0.89 10.45
C ILE A 69 8.63 2.09 10.18
N LYS A 70 9.43 2.49 11.17
CA LYS A 70 10.48 3.51 11.07
C LYS A 70 11.73 3.02 10.31
N GLU A 71 12.01 1.72 10.30
CA GLU A 71 13.19 1.14 9.64
C GLU A 71 12.94 0.79 8.16
N ILE A 72 11.70 0.98 7.71
CA ILE A 72 11.28 0.74 6.33
C ILE A 72 10.97 2.06 5.61
N GLU A 73 11.27 2.11 4.33
CA GLU A 73 10.92 3.21 3.45
C GLU A 73 10.07 2.71 2.29
N THR A 74 9.18 3.56 1.78
CA THR A 74 8.50 3.24 0.52
C THR A 74 9.47 3.42 -0.64
N GLU A 75 9.32 2.62 -1.68
CA GLU A 75 10.08 2.76 -2.93
C GLU A 75 9.11 2.71 -4.12
N HIS A 76 9.35 3.60 -5.08
CA HIS A 76 8.65 3.59 -6.35
C HIS A 76 9.36 2.67 -7.33
N ILE A 77 8.69 1.61 -7.80
CA ILE A 77 9.29 0.66 -8.73
C ILE A 77 9.58 1.38 -10.06
N MET A 78 8.57 1.98 -10.66
CA MET A 78 8.71 3.02 -11.68
C MET A 78 8.90 4.38 -10.98
N PRO A 79 10.01 5.10 -11.19
CA PRO A 79 10.39 6.25 -10.38
C PRO A 79 9.47 7.47 -10.58
N GLN A 80 9.54 8.41 -9.65
CA GLN A 80 8.83 9.70 -9.73
C GLN A 80 9.24 10.54 -10.94
N THR A 81 10.49 10.43 -11.38
CA THR A 81 10.98 11.11 -12.59
C THR A 81 11.47 10.06 -13.57
N LEU A 82 10.84 10.00 -14.74
CA LEU A 82 11.30 9.12 -15.81
C LEU A 82 12.59 9.68 -16.42
N SER A 83 13.63 8.84 -16.44
CA SER A 83 14.81 9.08 -17.26
C SER A 83 14.51 8.76 -18.73
N GLU A 84 15.36 9.21 -19.65
CA GLU A 84 15.24 8.83 -21.07
C GLU A 84 15.27 7.31 -21.26
N GLN A 85 16.08 6.60 -20.47
CA GLN A 85 16.12 5.13 -20.49
C GLN A 85 14.78 4.50 -20.09
N TRP A 86 14.10 5.06 -19.09
CA TRP A 86 12.76 4.60 -18.70
C TRP A 86 11.73 4.85 -19.79
N ILE A 87 11.73 6.05 -20.39
CA ILE A 87 10.83 6.39 -21.49
C ILE A 87 11.05 5.41 -22.65
N ASN A 88 12.29 5.24 -23.11
CA ASN A 88 12.62 4.32 -24.19
C ASN A 88 12.19 2.87 -23.86
N ASN A 89 12.38 2.43 -22.62
CA ASN A 89 11.95 1.09 -22.19
C ASN A 89 10.42 0.93 -22.26
N LEU A 90 9.66 1.93 -21.80
CA LEU A 90 8.21 1.93 -21.86
C LEU A 90 7.72 1.95 -23.32
N GLN A 91 8.30 2.78 -24.18
CA GLN A 91 7.94 2.83 -25.60
C GLN A 91 8.17 1.47 -26.28
N ASN A 92 9.32 0.84 -26.03
CA ASN A 92 9.65 -0.46 -26.60
C ASN A 92 8.73 -1.59 -26.11
N GLN A 93 8.30 -1.55 -24.85
CA GLN A 93 7.52 -2.64 -24.25
C GLN A 93 6.00 -2.47 -24.38
N THR A 94 5.53 -1.26 -24.67
CA THR A 94 4.10 -0.93 -24.73
C THR A 94 3.64 -0.41 -26.10
N GLY A 95 4.57 -0.01 -26.97
CA GLY A 95 4.28 0.65 -28.25
C GLY A 95 3.75 2.08 -28.12
N LYS A 96 3.65 2.62 -26.90
CA LYS A 96 3.15 3.98 -26.65
C LYS A 96 4.22 5.01 -26.98
N ASP A 97 3.82 6.16 -27.50
CA ASP A 97 4.76 7.26 -27.70
C ASP A 97 5.16 7.93 -26.36
N LYS A 98 6.12 8.85 -26.42
CA LYS A 98 6.63 9.56 -25.23
C LYS A 98 5.54 10.33 -24.48
N ASN A 99 4.62 10.98 -25.19
CA ASN A 99 3.58 11.79 -24.56
C ASN A 99 2.55 10.89 -23.86
N GLN A 100 2.13 9.81 -24.53
CA GLN A 100 1.26 8.79 -23.94
C GLN A 100 1.90 8.15 -22.70
N ALA A 101 3.21 7.85 -22.75
CA ALA A 101 3.93 7.29 -21.62
C ALA A 101 3.98 8.23 -20.42
N ILE A 102 4.14 9.55 -20.64
CA ILE A 102 4.14 10.56 -19.57
C ILE A 102 2.76 10.65 -18.90
N VAL A 103 1.68 10.73 -19.68
CA VAL A 103 0.31 10.80 -19.13
C VAL A 103 -0.01 9.57 -18.27
N LEU A 104 0.28 8.37 -18.78
CA LEU A 104 0.05 7.13 -18.02
C LEU A 104 0.97 7.00 -16.81
N HIS A 105 2.19 7.53 -16.88
CA HIS A 105 3.08 7.58 -15.72
C HIS A 105 2.47 8.42 -14.60
N GLU A 106 1.94 9.60 -14.89
CA GLU A 106 1.27 10.45 -13.89
C GLU A 106 0.09 9.74 -13.24
N GLU A 107 -0.74 9.03 -14.02
CA GLU A 107 -1.88 8.26 -13.53
C GLU A 107 -1.48 7.09 -12.63
N MET A 108 -0.38 6.41 -12.98
CA MET A 108 0.06 5.16 -12.35
C MET A 108 1.06 5.37 -11.21
N LEU A 109 1.72 6.53 -11.15
CA LEU A 109 2.86 6.80 -10.27
C LEU A 109 2.57 6.44 -8.81
N ASN A 110 1.45 6.93 -8.29
CA ASN A 110 1.09 6.80 -6.87
C ASN A 110 0.10 5.64 -6.60
N LYS A 111 -0.09 4.72 -7.55
CA LYS A 111 -0.91 3.52 -7.30
C LYS A 111 -0.16 2.57 -6.38
N ILE A 112 -0.88 1.86 -5.52
CA ILE A 112 -0.28 0.90 -4.58
C ILE A 112 0.54 -0.18 -5.29
N GLY A 113 0.13 -0.57 -6.50
CA GLY A 113 0.87 -1.52 -7.33
C GLY A 113 2.26 -1.03 -7.72
N ASN A 114 2.49 0.28 -7.83
CA ASN A 114 3.81 0.84 -8.15
C ASN A 114 4.70 1.05 -6.92
N LEU A 115 4.17 0.84 -5.71
CA LEU A 115 4.89 1.03 -4.47
C LEU A 115 5.34 -0.30 -3.87
N THR A 116 6.47 -0.26 -3.17
CA THR A 116 6.96 -1.38 -2.37
C THR A 116 7.67 -0.86 -1.12
N ILE A 117 8.09 -1.75 -0.21
CA ILE A 117 8.88 -1.38 0.97
C ILE A 117 10.31 -1.91 0.88
N ILE A 118 11.27 -1.09 1.28
CA ILE A 118 12.69 -1.42 1.31
C ILE A 118 13.30 -0.99 2.66
N LYS A 119 14.49 -1.50 2.99
CA LYS A 119 15.27 -0.96 4.11
C LYS A 119 15.73 0.44 3.75
N GLU A 120 15.69 1.38 4.69
CA GLU A 120 16.03 2.80 4.45
C GLU A 120 17.40 2.98 3.76
N ALA A 121 18.40 2.19 4.18
CA ALA A 121 19.75 2.22 3.62
C ALA A 121 19.81 1.98 2.10
N TRP A 122 18.82 1.31 1.52
CA TRP A 122 18.78 1.00 0.08
C TRP A 122 18.21 2.13 -0.76
N ASN A 123 17.43 3.04 -0.17
CA ASN A 123 16.65 4.05 -0.90
C ASN A 123 17.53 4.90 -1.83
N ARG A 124 18.68 5.39 -1.32
CA ARG A 124 19.63 6.18 -2.13
C ARG A 124 20.18 5.43 -3.34
N SER A 125 20.39 4.12 -3.24
CA SER A 125 20.94 3.31 -4.33
C SER A 125 19.92 2.96 -5.43
N MET A 126 18.61 3.05 -5.15
CA MET A 126 17.57 2.64 -6.09
C MET A 126 17.30 3.71 -7.17
N SER A 127 17.11 4.98 -6.77
CA SER A 127 17.00 6.15 -7.66
C SER A 127 16.15 5.90 -8.93
N ASN A 128 16.50 6.56 -10.04
CA ASN A 128 15.80 6.48 -11.33
C ASN A 128 16.29 5.32 -12.22
N ARG A 129 16.90 4.29 -11.63
CA ARG A 129 17.35 3.09 -12.36
C ARG A 129 16.16 2.39 -13.00
N ILE A 130 16.38 1.78 -14.17
CA ILE A 130 15.34 0.99 -14.84
C ILE A 130 15.03 -0.29 -14.05
N PHE A 131 13.82 -0.82 -14.23
CA PHE A 131 13.35 -1.99 -13.49
C PHE A 131 14.34 -3.16 -13.49
N ALA A 132 14.91 -3.49 -14.66
CA ALA A 132 15.88 -4.57 -14.83
C ALA A 132 17.11 -4.42 -13.89
N GLN A 133 17.55 -3.20 -13.62
CA GLN A 133 18.65 -2.92 -12.70
C GLN A 133 18.20 -3.04 -11.24
N LYS A 134 17.01 -2.52 -10.90
CA LYS A 134 16.45 -2.62 -9.53
C LYS A 134 16.19 -4.07 -9.12
N LYS A 135 15.83 -4.95 -10.06
CA LYS A 135 15.62 -6.39 -9.81
C LYS A 135 16.80 -7.06 -9.09
N ILE A 136 18.04 -6.66 -9.40
CA ILE A 136 19.25 -7.22 -8.78
C ILE A 136 19.23 -7.05 -7.25
N ASP A 137 18.71 -5.91 -6.78
CA ASP A 137 18.62 -5.60 -5.37
C ASP A 137 17.34 -6.18 -4.76
N TYR A 138 16.23 -6.21 -5.49
CA TYR A 138 15.00 -6.85 -5.04
C TYR A 138 15.18 -8.32 -4.67
N VAL A 139 16.04 -9.07 -5.38
CA VAL A 139 16.36 -10.47 -5.05
C VAL A 139 16.89 -10.63 -3.61
N LYS A 140 17.64 -9.64 -3.13
CA LYS A 140 18.27 -9.63 -1.81
C LYS A 140 17.32 -9.18 -0.70
N SER A 141 16.11 -8.72 -1.05
CA SER A 141 15.18 -8.14 -0.07
C SER A 141 14.63 -9.20 0.87
N ASP A 142 14.61 -8.87 2.16
CA ASP A 142 13.94 -9.69 3.18
C ASP A 142 12.43 -9.50 3.20
N PHE A 143 11.90 -8.52 2.45
CA PHE A 143 10.46 -8.28 2.33
C PHE A 143 9.88 -9.09 1.18
N PRO A 144 9.02 -10.11 1.43
CA PRO A 144 8.38 -10.87 0.36
C PRO A 144 7.71 -10.03 -0.73
N ILE A 145 7.06 -8.92 -0.37
CA ILE A 145 6.38 -8.02 -1.33
C ILE A 145 7.32 -7.40 -2.37
N THR A 146 8.56 -7.13 -1.97
CA THR A 146 9.64 -6.59 -2.81
C THR A 146 10.40 -7.72 -3.49
N LYS A 147 10.73 -8.80 -2.77
CA LYS A 147 11.46 -9.96 -3.30
C LYS A 147 10.75 -10.59 -4.50
N LYS A 148 9.42 -10.69 -4.48
CA LYS A 148 8.58 -11.20 -5.59
C LYS A 148 8.69 -10.39 -6.88
N LEU A 149 9.17 -9.14 -6.84
CA LEU A 149 9.39 -8.34 -8.04
C LEU A 149 10.49 -8.91 -8.93
N LYS A 150 11.40 -9.72 -8.39
CA LYS A 150 12.44 -10.38 -9.20
C LYS A 150 11.86 -11.33 -10.27
N ASP A 151 10.66 -11.85 -10.02
CA ASP A 151 10.01 -12.84 -10.89
C ASP A 151 9.24 -12.18 -12.06
N LYS A 152 9.11 -10.85 -12.04
CA LYS A 152 8.50 -10.08 -13.13
C LYS A 152 9.51 -9.85 -14.25
N GLU A 153 9.11 -10.13 -15.48
CA GLU A 153 9.95 -9.89 -16.65
C GLU A 153 10.14 -8.38 -16.91
N LYS A 154 9.04 -7.64 -16.84
CA LYS A 154 8.96 -6.21 -17.10
C LYS A 154 8.17 -5.46 -16.03
N TRP A 155 8.16 -4.14 -16.14
CA TRP A 155 7.38 -3.28 -15.26
C TRP A 155 6.78 -2.12 -16.05
N VAL A 156 5.56 -2.33 -16.56
CA VAL A 156 4.79 -1.35 -17.33
C VAL A 156 3.46 -1.03 -16.65
N PHE A 157 2.64 -0.20 -17.28
CA PHE A 157 1.36 0.27 -16.71
C PHE A 157 0.41 -0.88 -16.32
N ASP A 158 0.27 -1.89 -17.17
CA ASP A 158 -0.57 -3.07 -16.91
C ASP A 158 -0.08 -3.88 -15.69
N ASP A 159 1.23 -3.92 -15.44
CA ASP A 159 1.79 -4.59 -14.25
C ASP A 159 1.40 -3.86 -12.97
N ILE A 160 1.40 -2.52 -13.00
CA ILE A 160 0.98 -1.67 -11.89
C ILE A 160 -0.50 -1.85 -11.62
N GLU A 161 -1.34 -1.85 -12.65
CA GLU A 161 -2.79 -2.04 -12.52
C GLU A 161 -3.10 -3.45 -11.99
N SER A 162 -2.52 -4.49 -12.59
CA SER A 162 -2.70 -5.88 -12.17
C SER A 162 -2.25 -6.10 -10.72
N ARG A 163 -1.09 -5.55 -10.32
CA ARG A 163 -0.62 -5.64 -8.93
C ARG A 163 -1.53 -4.86 -7.96
N SER A 164 -2.06 -3.71 -8.38
CA SER A 164 -3.01 -2.92 -7.57
C SER A 164 -4.31 -3.69 -7.34
N LYS A 165 -4.82 -4.37 -8.36
CA LYS A 165 -6.00 -5.26 -8.25
C LYS A 165 -5.72 -6.44 -7.32
N ASN A 166 -4.59 -7.14 -7.50
CA ASN A 166 -4.23 -8.25 -6.62
C ASN A 166 -4.09 -7.80 -5.15
N PHE A 167 -3.52 -6.61 -4.92
CA PHE A 167 -3.43 -6.05 -3.57
C PHE A 167 -4.78 -5.67 -3.00
N SER A 168 -5.76 -5.25 -3.79
CA SER A 168 -7.09 -4.97 -3.28
C SER A 168 -7.83 -6.25 -2.87
N GLU A 169 -7.64 -7.35 -3.59
CA GLU A 169 -8.16 -8.67 -3.24
C GLU A 169 -7.55 -9.21 -1.93
N GLU A 170 -6.28 -8.91 -1.66
CA GLU A 170 -5.66 -9.25 -0.37
C GLU A 170 -6.10 -8.29 0.74
N ALA A 171 -6.24 -7.00 0.43
CA ALA A 171 -6.65 -5.97 1.38
C ALA A 171 -8.00 -6.29 2.02
N VAL A 172 -8.99 -6.72 1.25
CA VAL A 172 -10.33 -7.04 1.78
C VAL A 172 -10.28 -8.22 2.76
N LYS A 173 -9.34 -9.16 2.58
CA LYS A 173 -9.12 -10.28 3.50
C LYS A 173 -8.39 -9.83 4.77
N ILE A 174 -7.38 -8.96 4.63
CA ILE A 174 -6.57 -8.44 5.74
C ILE A 174 -7.41 -7.58 6.67
N TRP A 175 -8.23 -6.69 6.12
CA TRP A 175 -9.06 -5.74 6.85
C TRP A 175 -10.54 -6.10 6.77
N LYS A 176 -10.82 -7.41 6.87
CA LYS A 176 -12.20 -7.91 6.91
C LYS A 176 -12.92 -7.31 8.11
N TRP A 177 -14.07 -6.70 7.86
CA TRP A 177 -14.92 -6.14 8.89
C TRP A 177 -16.13 -7.04 9.13
N GLU A 178 -16.25 -7.59 10.34
CA GLU A 178 -17.33 -8.54 10.69
C GLU A 178 -18.55 -7.85 11.32
N GLY A 179 -18.58 -6.51 11.36
CA GLY A 179 -19.70 -5.76 11.90
C GLY A 179 -19.81 -5.76 13.43
N LYS A 180 -18.79 -6.26 14.14
CA LYS A 180 -18.69 -6.20 15.61
C LYS A 180 -17.54 -5.28 16.03
N PRO A 181 -17.72 -4.45 17.08
CA PRO A 181 -16.65 -3.65 17.63
C PRO A 181 -15.49 -4.55 18.12
N LEU A 182 -14.26 -4.26 17.69
CA LEU A 182 -13.03 -4.90 18.13
C LEU A 182 -12.75 -4.66 19.62
N ILE A 183 -13.26 -3.57 20.20
CA ILE A 183 -12.98 -3.20 21.60
C ILE A 183 -13.61 -4.17 22.60
N GLU A 184 -14.80 -4.72 22.33
CA GLU A 184 -15.41 -5.72 23.23
C GLU A 184 -14.47 -6.92 23.43
N LEU A 185 -13.80 -7.37 22.36
CA LEU A 185 -12.84 -8.48 22.39
C LEU A 185 -11.52 -8.12 23.12
N ILE A 186 -11.09 -6.85 23.06
CA ILE A 186 -9.86 -6.40 23.74
C ILE A 186 -10.12 -6.22 25.24
N ILE A 187 -11.26 -5.64 25.63
CA ILE A 187 -11.65 -5.48 27.04
C ILE A 187 -11.86 -6.84 27.71
N GLU A 188 -12.47 -7.81 27.03
CA GLU A 188 -12.56 -9.18 27.55
C GLU A 188 -11.19 -9.80 27.78
N LYS A 189 -10.24 -9.67 26.84
CA LYS A 189 -8.88 -10.20 27.01
C LYS A 189 -8.10 -9.54 28.15
N ILE A 190 -8.30 -8.25 28.40
CA ILE A 190 -7.68 -7.53 29.53
C ILE A 190 -8.31 -7.92 30.86
N LYS A 191 -9.59 -8.33 30.88
CA LYS A 191 -10.27 -8.81 32.11
C LYS A 191 -9.93 -10.26 32.47
N ILE A 192 -9.43 -11.05 31.51
CA ILE A 192 -9.13 -12.49 31.67
C ILE A 192 -7.62 -12.74 31.89
N GLY A 193 -6.76 -11.73 31.72
CA GLY A 193 -5.31 -11.80 32.00
C GLY A 193 -4.93 -10.96 33.20
#